data_AF-A0A7X7GJ62-F1
#
_entry.id   AF-A0A7X7GJ62-F1
#
_cell.length_a   1.000
_cell.length_b   1.000
_cell.length_c   1.000
_cell.angle_alpha   90.00
_cell.angle_beta   90.00
_cell.angle_gamma   90.00
#
_symmetry.space_group_name_H-M   'P 1'
#
loop_
_entity.id
_entity.type
_entity.pdbx_description
1 polymer ?
#
loop_
_entity_poly.entity_id
_entity_poly.type
_entity_poly.pdbx_seq_one_letter_code
_entity_poly.pdbx_strand_id
1 'polypeptide(L)'
;MNQSGVAVADHHQFVLGSVTAETYEPSETGSVIEIGQNFVTVLTGIAYGPVSLTVEVCDNEPDFHADRCGWEVVEEATVKVTKAFAVITLSGEKLPDFGRLPIGRGSYRFRVSGRGRDTHWALEVDEPTEEYLVQVWRVNRPHGMVRLHKTDSAWEQEIVEHPTRQWWDPDPAADATIYLRVGYEKMAEAAKQEAIRWGGRPPSEKLSRCPHAIDLAGVDRALADAIARAREPKLRRITVWAVRRAFTIAGIADRDWIAPALDALDDGNRTLPPPFGRDEPEQLWQAFQDDPTIDTTIPENGPAPAPVIAMYAVRDVSESFAFDPLRGTFQSLQTAARTDGGNYIALIRDLRKEFFPKLMPADRYERWI
;
A
#
# COMPACT_ATOMS: atom_id res chain seq x y z
N MET A 1 32.65 18.31 -4.08
CA MET A 1 31.79 19.18 -4.92
C MET A 1 30.84 19.94 -4.00
N ASN A 2 30.55 21.22 -4.27
CA ASN A 2 29.63 22.03 -3.47
C ASN A 2 28.62 22.70 -4.42
N GLN A 3 27.33 22.65 -4.07
CA GLN A 3 26.24 23.37 -4.72
C GLN A 3 25.50 24.18 -3.66
N SER A 4 25.18 25.45 -3.94
CA SER A 4 24.40 26.30 -3.04
C SER A 4 23.31 27.00 -3.84
N GLY A 5 22.14 27.18 -3.23
CA GLY A 5 20.99 27.78 -3.87
C GLY A 5 19.79 27.81 -2.93
N VAL A 6 18.62 28.06 -3.49
CA VAL A 6 17.37 28.10 -2.73
C VAL A 6 16.60 26.80 -2.90
N ALA A 7 16.32 26.13 -1.79
CA ALA A 7 15.33 25.07 -1.74
C ALA A 7 13.96 25.64 -1.36
N VAL A 8 12.89 24.98 -1.79
CA VAL A 8 11.52 25.40 -1.45
C VAL A 8 10.98 24.39 -0.43
N ALA A 9 10.74 24.88 0.79
CA ALA A 9 10.00 24.14 1.80
C ALA A 9 8.52 24.11 1.42
N ASP A 10 7.94 22.92 1.53
CA ASP A 10 6.53 22.64 1.28
C ASP A 10 6.07 21.66 2.38
N HIS A 11 5.03 22.00 3.12
CA HIS A 11 4.56 21.23 4.29
C HIS A 11 5.69 20.87 5.28
N HIS A 12 6.53 21.84 5.63
CA HIS A 12 7.69 21.68 6.53
C HIS A 12 8.83 20.79 6.02
N GLN A 13 8.99 20.65 4.71
CA GLN A 13 10.03 19.77 4.18
C GLN A 13 10.48 20.11 2.77
N PHE A 14 11.68 19.65 2.43
CA PHE A 14 12.17 19.52 1.05
C PHE A 14 13.02 18.26 0.92
N VAL A 15 13.28 17.80 -0.32
CA VAL A 15 13.84 16.45 -0.55
C VAL A 15 15.13 16.49 -1.36
N LEU A 16 16.10 15.69 -0.94
CA LEU A 16 17.23 15.25 -1.74
C LEU A 16 17.06 13.77 -2.08
N GLY A 17 16.84 13.44 -3.34
CA GLY A 17 16.53 12.07 -3.70
C GLY A 17 16.44 11.81 -5.18
N SER A 18 16.02 10.60 -5.50
CA SER A 18 15.61 10.27 -6.86
C SER A 18 14.22 10.82 -7.14
N VAL A 19 13.99 11.32 -8.36
CA VAL A 19 12.64 11.70 -8.87
C VAL A 19 11.61 10.55 -8.88
N THR A 20 12.05 9.33 -8.58
CA THR A 20 11.21 8.13 -8.47
C THR A 20 11.41 7.45 -7.11
N ALA A 21 11.88 8.18 -6.11
CA ALA A 21 11.94 7.71 -4.74
C ALA A 21 10.54 7.76 -4.14
N GLU A 22 10.22 6.76 -3.31
CA GLU A 22 8.97 6.70 -2.57
C GLU A 22 9.19 7.38 -1.22
N THR A 23 8.89 8.68 -1.13
CA THR A 23 9.21 9.49 0.05
C THR A 23 8.23 9.29 1.21
N TYR A 24 7.13 8.55 1.00
CA TYR A 24 6.17 8.23 2.07
C TYR A 24 6.53 6.97 2.87
N GLU A 25 7.68 6.36 2.59
CA GLU A 25 8.18 5.18 3.30
C GLU A 25 9.55 5.44 3.94
N PRO A 26 9.62 6.30 4.97
CA PRO A 26 10.85 6.50 5.72
C PRO A 26 11.21 5.25 6.50
N SER A 27 12.51 4.98 6.59
CA SER A 27 13.08 3.97 7.47
C SER A 27 13.46 4.55 8.83
N GLU A 28 13.89 5.80 8.88
CA GLU A 28 14.28 6.47 10.13
C GLU A 28 13.92 7.96 10.04
N THR A 29 13.34 8.52 11.11
CA THR A 29 12.96 9.94 11.21
C THR A 29 13.59 10.56 12.45
N GLY A 30 14.39 11.61 12.25
CA GLY A 30 14.95 12.45 13.30
C GLY A 30 14.17 13.74 13.48
N SER A 31 14.84 14.78 13.95
CA SER A 31 14.27 16.14 14.10
C SER A 31 14.55 17.05 12.90
N VAL A 32 15.61 16.80 12.13
CA VAL A 32 15.97 17.60 10.94
C VAL A 32 16.10 16.74 9.68
N ILE A 33 16.32 15.42 9.84
CA ILE A 33 16.47 14.50 8.72
C ILE A 33 15.52 13.32 8.85
N GLU A 34 14.87 13.00 7.75
CA GLU A 34 14.15 11.74 7.55
C GLU A 34 14.73 11.02 6.34
N ILE A 35 14.92 9.71 6.43
CA ILE A 35 15.56 8.94 5.37
C ILE A 35 14.76 7.70 4.98
N GLY A 36 14.93 7.29 3.72
CA GLY A 36 14.47 6.01 3.23
C GLY A 36 15.22 5.59 1.96
N GLN A 37 14.62 4.69 1.17
CA GLN A 37 15.32 4.16 0.00
C GLN A 37 15.40 5.19 -1.15
N ASN A 38 16.60 5.69 -1.41
CA ASN A 38 16.89 6.70 -2.44
C ASN A 38 16.33 8.11 -2.16
N PHE A 39 16.07 8.47 -0.90
CA PHE A 39 15.73 9.84 -0.54
C PHE A 39 16.24 10.22 0.85
N VAL A 40 16.34 11.53 1.06
CA VAL A 40 16.57 12.24 2.30
C VAL A 40 15.62 13.42 2.30
N THR A 41 14.73 13.47 3.26
CA THR A 41 13.84 14.59 3.53
C THR A 41 14.49 15.45 4.61
N VAL A 42 14.57 16.76 4.38
CA VAL A 42 15.03 17.73 5.38
C VAL A 42 13.81 18.40 5.97
N LEU A 43 13.66 18.33 7.29
CA LEU A 43 12.53 18.89 8.02
C LEU A 43 12.79 20.35 8.40
N THR A 44 11.88 21.25 8.01
CA THR A 44 11.99 22.69 8.23
C THR A 44 11.17 23.18 9.41
N GLY A 45 11.51 24.36 9.94
CA GLY A 45 10.70 25.02 10.95
C GLY A 45 9.49 25.73 10.32
N ILE A 46 9.72 26.48 9.25
CA ILE A 46 8.69 27.07 8.39
C ILE A 46 7.83 25.99 7.74
N ALA A 47 6.56 26.31 7.49
CA ALA A 47 5.63 25.43 6.79
C ALA A 47 5.83 25.51 5.26
N TYR A 48 6.00 26.73 4.73
CA TYR A 48 6.15 27.00 3.31
C TYR A 48 7.12 28.15 3.07
N GLY A 49 7.85 28.10 1.97
CA GLY A 49 8.70 29.20 1.53
C GLY A 49 10.13 28.78 1.21
N PRO A 50 10.96 29.74 0.77
CA PRO A 50 12.33 29.44 0.41
C PRO A 50 13.21 29.21 1.65
N VAL A 51 14.23 28.36 1.52
CA VAL A 51 15.30 28.15 2.50
C VAL A 51 16.66 28.17 1.81
N SER A 52 17.69 28.60 2.53
CA SER A 52 19.06 28.56 2.02
C SER A 52 19.61 27.15 2.17
N LEU A 53 20.06 26.54 1.07
CA LEU A 53 20.58 25.17 1.07
C LEU A 53 21.97 25.12 0.43
N THR A 54 22.91 24.50 1.16
CA THR A 54 24.21 24.08 0.65
C THR A 54 24.33 22.56 0.68
N VAL A 55 24.74 21.96 -0.43
CA VAL A 55 24.97 20.52 -0.57
C VAL A 55 26.44 20.27 -0.88
N GLU A 56 27.12 19.54 -0.01
CA GLU A 56 28.53 19.17 -0.15
C GLU A 56 28.69 17.66 -0.33
N VAL A 57 29.32 17.25 -1.42
CA VAL A 57 29.79 15.87 -1.59
C VAL A 57 31.27 15.82 -1.26
N CYS A 58 31.59 15.12 -0.18
CA CYS A 58 32.90 15.01 0.45
C CYS A 58 33.54 13.64 0.15
N ASP A 59 34.87 13.62 0.04
CA ASP A 59 35.62 12.38 -0.18
C ASP A 59 35.68 11.51 1.10
N ASN A 60 35.69 12.16 2.27
CA ASN A 60 35.76 11.53 3.59
C ASN A 60 34.73 12.17 4.53
N GLU A 61 34.55 11.54 5.69
CA GLU A 61 33.76 12.09 6.79
C GLU A 61 34.29 13.48 7.21
N PRO A 62 33.45 14.53 7.17
CA PRO A 62 33.85 15.85 7.65
C PRO A 62 33.99 15.86 9.17
N ASP A 63 35.02 16.54 9.68
CA ASP A 63 35.23 16.72 11.13
C ASP A 63 34.01 17.39 11.79
N PHE A 64 33.66 16.93 12.99
CA PHE A 64 32.57 17.48 13.78
C PHE A 64 33.00 17.74 15.22
N HIS A 65 32.70 18.94 15.71
CA HIS A 65 33.02 19.39 17.06
C HIS A 65 31.79 20.03 17.70
N ALA A 66 31.13 19.31 18.61
CA ALA A 66 29.89 19.76 19.25
C ALA A 66 30.05 21.06 20.04
N ASP A 67 31.23 21.29 20.65
CA ASP A 67 31.58 22.48 21.43
C ASP A 67 31.73 23.76 20.57
N ARG A 68 31.88 23.60 19.26
CA ARG A 68 32.06 24.70 18.29
C ARG A 68 31.03 24.66 17.17
N CYS A 69 29.92 23.97 17.40
CA CYS A 69 28.87 23.84 16.41
C CYS A 69 28.11 25.17 16.30
N GLY A 70 28.15 25.80 15.13
CA GLY A 70 27.35 26.99 14.80
C GLY A 70 25.96 26.68 14.23
N TRP A 71 25.56 25.40 14.25
CA TRP A 71 24.27 24.91 13.80
C TRP A 71 23.41 24.58 15.02
N GLU A 72 22.10 24.78 14.91
CA GLU A 72 21.19 24.52 16.04
C GLU A 72 20.84 23.04 16.14
N VAL A 73 20.80 22.34 15.01
CA VAL A 73 20.55 20.90 14.92
C VAL A 73 21.50 20.24 13.93
N VAL A 74 22.03 19.07 14.29
CA VAL A 74 22.87 18.25 13.41
C VAL A 74 22.53 16.77 13.61
N GLU A 75 22.08 16.12 12.55
CA GLU A 75 21.77 14.69 12.53
C GLU A 75 22.45 14.01 11.34
N GLU A 76 22.81 12.74 11.51
CA GLU A 76 23.37 11.93 10.44
C GLU A 76 22.60 10.64 10.24
N ALA A 77 22.46 10.20 9.00
CA ALA A 77 21.84 8.92 8.68
C ALA A 77 22.46 8.27 7.44
N THR A 78 22.40 6.94 7.35
CA THR A 78 22.95 6.21 6.21
C THR A 78 21.88 5.86 5.20
N VAL A 79 22.08 6.28 3.95
CA VAL A 79 21.14 6.02 2.85
C VAL A 79 21.77 5.07 1.83
N LYS A 80 20.99 4.08 1.39
CA LYS A 80 21.38 3.20 0.29
C LYS A 80 20.99 3.82 -1.05
N VAL A 81 21.99 4.29 -1.78
CA VAL A 81 21.83 4.92 -3.09
C VAL A 81 21.87 3.85 -4.19
N THR A 82 20.78 3.75 -4.95
CA THR A 82 20.65 2.85 -6.12
C THR A 82 20.28 3.58 -7.40
N LYS A 83 19.80 4.83 -7.27
CA LYS A 83 19.38 5.74 -8.35
C LYS A 83 20.12 7.09 -8.23
N ALA A 84 20.00 7.94 -9.24
CA ALA A 84 20.57 9.29 -9.21
C ALA A 84 19.84 10.20 -8.22
N PHE A 85 20.60 11.03 -7.49
CA PHE A 85 20.10 12.01 -6.53
C PHE A 85 20.19 13.44 -7.08
N ALA A 86 19.20 14.26 -6.75
CA ALA A 86 19.16 15.71 -6.95
C ALA A 86 18.35 16.33 -5.80
N VAL A 87 18.38 17.65 -5.66
CA VAL A 87 17.39 18.36 -4.84
C VAL A 87 16.11 18.47 -5.66
N ILE A 88 14.99 18.04 -5.08
CA ILE A 88 13.70 17.95 -5.75
C ILE A 88 12.59 18.56 -4.89
N THR A 89 11.55 19.04 -5.55
CA THR A 89 10.27 19.41 -4.93
C THR A 89 9.52 18.17 -4.44
N LEU A 90 8.48 18.35 -3.62
CA LEU A 90 7.56 17.26 -3.27
C LEU A 90 6.82 16.66 -4.48
N SER A 91 6.65 17.44 -5.55
CA SER A 91 6.12 16.95 -6.84
C SER A 91 7.15 16.16 -7.67
N GLY A 92 8.39 16.03 -7.20
CA GLY A 92 9.45 15.27 -7.86
C GLY A 92 10.19 16.05 -8.96
N GLU A 93 9.97 17.35 -9.08
CA GLU A 93 10.64 18.23 -10.04
C GLU A 93 12.02 18.63 -9.50
N LYS A 94 13.02 18.69 -10.37
CA LYS A 94 14.37 19.11 -9.95
C LYS A 94 14.42 20.61 -9.77
N LEU A 95 15.04 21.07 -8.70
CA LEU A 95 15.28 22.49 -8.50
C LEU A 95 16.39 23.00 -9.45
N PRO A 96 16.20 24.18 -10.07
CA PRO A 96 17.10 24.68 -11.11
C PRO A 96 18.52 25.00 -10.60
N ASP A 97 18.64 25.42 -9.34
CA ASP A 97 19.93 25.75 -8.71
C ASP A 97 20.78 24.51 -8.42
N PHE A 98 20.19 23.31 -8.48
CA PHE A 98 20.82 22.07 -8.07
C PHE A 98 20.90 21.06 -9.22
N GLY A 99 22.13 20.82 -9.66
CA GLY A 99 22.46 19.71 -10.53
C GLY A 99 22.38 18.36 -9.84
N ARG A 100 22.54 17.30 -10.64
CA ARG A 100 22.66 15.92 -10.15
C ARG A 100 23.87 15.81 -9.21
N LEU A 101 23.66 15.19 -8.04
CA LEU A 101 24.74 14.91 -7.11
C LEU A 101 25.72 13.88 -7.72
N PRO A 102 27.04 14.09 -7.61
CA PRO A 102 28.07 13.19 -8.15
C PRO A 102 28.27 11.94 -7.27
N ILE A 103 27.18 11.29 -6.85
CA ILE A 103 27.18 10.06 -6.06
C ILE A 103 26.71 8.87 -6.90
N GLY A 104 27.36 7.72 -6.69
CA GLY A 104 27.10 6.48 -7.39
C GLY A 104 26.21 5.52 -6.60
N ARG A 105 26.14 4.27 -7.05
CA ARG A 105 25.48 3.22 -6.27
C ARG A 105 26.34 2.85 -5.06
N GLY A 106 25.75 2.80 -3.87
CA GLY A 106 26.46 2.47 -2.63
C GLY A 106 25.76 3.00 -1.39
N SER A 107 26.39 2.82 -0.23
CA SER A 107 25.94 3.42 1.02
C SER A 107 26.65 4.76 1.21
N TYR A 108 25.87 5.78 1.54
CA TYR A 108 26.35 7.14 1.78
C TYR A 108 25.80 7.61 3.11
N ARG A 109 26.64 8.31 3.88
CA ARG A 109 26.18 9.06 5.06
C ARG A 109 25.76 10.44 4.61
N PHE A 110 24.61 10.88 5.09
CA PHE A 110 24.11 12.23 4.98
C PHE A 110 24.14 12.85 6.36
N ARG A 111 24.83 13.98 6.51
CA ARG A 111 24.75 14.86 7.69
C ARG A 111 23.96 16.09 7.30
N VAL A 112 22.86 16.33 7.99
CA VAL A 112 22.02 17.52 7.81
C VAL A 112 22.21 18.42 9.02
N SER A 113 22.62 19.65 8.76
CA SER A 113 22.75 20.70 9.76
C SER A 113 21.76 21.80 9.46
N GLY A 114 21.00 22.25 10.47
CA GLY A 114 19.97 23.28 10.33
C GLY A 114 20.12 24.39 11.36
N ARG A 115 19.69 25.61 11.01
CA ARG A 115 19.55 26.74 11.94
C ARG A 115 18.48 27.73 11.49
N GLY A 116 17.96 28.51 12.43
CA GLY A 116 16.91 29.51 12.21
C GLY A 116 15.48 28.98 12.36
N ARG A 117 15.31 27.70 12.72
CA ARG A 117 14.05 26.93 12.60
C ARG A 117 12.96 27.36 13.58
N ASP A 118 13.35 27.95 14.71
CA ASP A 118 12.41 28.44 15.72
C ASP A 118 11.82 29.82 15.37
N THR A 119 12.43 30.56 14.44
CA THR A 119 12.11 31.97 14.20
C THR A 119 10.72 32.16 13.58
N HIS A 120 10.35 31.30 12.63
CA HIS A 120 9.10 31.38 11.87
C HIS A 120 8.37 30.04 11.86
N TRP A 121 8.33 29.38 13.02
CA TRP A 121 7.73 28.05 13.17
C TRP A 121 6.31 27.99 12.60
N ALA A 122 6.09 27.05 11.68
CA ALA A 122 4.82 26.79 10.99
C ALA A 122 4.24 27.98 10.21
N LEU A 123 5.05 28.99 9.88
CA LEU A 123 4.64 30.11 9.05
C LEU A 123 5.06 29.90 7.59
N GLU A 124 4.37 30.63 6.71
CA GLU A 124 4.81 30.85 5.33
C GLU A 124 5.70 32.09 5.28
N VAL A 125 6.81 32.00 4.54
CA VAL A 125 7.76 33.10 4.35
C VAL A 125 8.05 33.30 2.86
N ASP A 126 8.33 34.54 2.47
CA ASP A 126 8.65 34.90 1.08
C ASP A 126 10.16 34.95 0.81
N GLU A 127 10.97 34.95 1.86
CA GLU A 127 12.44 35.08 1.80
C GLU A 127 13.10 34.02 2.71
N PRO A 128 14.31 33.53 2.38
CA PRO A 128 15.01 32.52 3.18
C PRO A 128 15.26 32.98 4.62
N THR A 129 14.64 32.33 5.59
CA THR A 129 14.85 32.58 7.03
C THR A 129 15.55 31.44 7.75
N GLU A 130 15.68 30.29 7.08
CA GLU A 130 16.38 29.11 7.58
C GLU A 130 17.56 28.76 6.68
N GLU A 131 18.60 28.17 7.28
CA GLU A 131 19.78 27.70 6.58
C GLU A 131 20.03 26.23 6.84
N TYR A 132 20.37 25.50 5.77
CA TYR A 132 20.64 24.08 5.79
C TYR A 132 21.96 23.75 5.09
N LEU A 133 22.75 22.88 5.72
CA LEU A 133 23.93 22.27 5.13
C LEU A 133 23.75 20.75 5.09
N VAL A 134 23.83 20.17 3.89
CA VAL A 134 23.79 18.72 3.68
C VAL A 134 25.14 18.23 3.19
N GLN A 135 25.85 17.50 4.03
CA GLN A 135 27.15 16.89 3.70
C GLN A 135 26.97 15.40 3.42
N VAL A 136 27.58 14.91 2.33
CA VAL A 136 27.42 13.55 1.83
C VAL A 136 28.77 12.91 1.58
N TRP A 137 29.04 11.76 2.18
CA TRP A 137 30.26 10.98 1.93
C TRP A 137 29.97 9.48 1.89
N ARG A 138 30.85 8.74 1.22
CA ARG A 138 30.68 7.30 1.05
C ARG A 138 31.08 6.56 2.33
N VAL A 139 30.31 5.54 2.70
CA VAL A 139 30.61 4.67 3.85
C VAL A 139 30.59 3.19 3.47
N ASN A 140 31.45 2.40 4.12
CA ASN A 140 31.53 0.95 3.91
C ASN A 140 30.73 0.16 4.94
N ARG A 141 30.41 0.75 6.08
CA ARG A 141 29.62 0.15 7.16
C ARG A 141 28.46 1.09 7.49
N PRO A 142 27.21 0.71 7.16
CA PRO A 142 26.06 1.51 7.56
C PRO A 142 25.89 1.45 9.08
N HIS A 143 25.51 2.57 9.68
CA HIS A 143 24.99 2.61 11.04
C HIS A 143 23.67 3.40 11.02
N GLY A 144 22.83 3.16 12.03
CA GLY A 144 21.59 3.90 12.23
C GLY A 144 21.81 5.41 12.37
N MET A 145 20.70 6.12 12.36
CA MET A 145 20.65 7.56 12.53
C MET A 145 21.20 7.97 13.90
N VAL A 146 21.91 9.10 13.93
CA VAL A 146 22.47 9.68 15.16
C VAL A 146 22.20 11.18 15.20
N ARG A 147 21.87 11.67 16.39
CA ARG A 147 21.78 13.11 16.69
C ARG A 147 23.07 13.57 17.34
N LEU A 148 23.81 14.42 16.63
CA LEU A 148 25.09 14.96 17.09
C LEU A 148 24.92 16.24 17.89
N HIS A 149 23.92 17.04 17.55
CA HIS A 149 23.63 18.32 18.19
C HIS A 149 22.15 18.68 18.04
N LYS A 150 21.58 19.32 19.07
CA LYS A 150 20.24 19.92 19.02
C LYS A 150 20.10 20.95 20.14
N THR A 151 19.67 22.15 19.77
CA THR A 151 19.39 23.29 20.66
C THR A 151 18.11 24.03 20.27
N ASP A 152 17.62 23.87 19.04
CA ASP A 152 16.32 24.37 18.60
C ASP A 152 15.16 23.57 19.22
N SER A 153 13.97 24.18 19.24
CA SER A 153 12.72 23.54 19.68
C SER A 153 11.91 22.89 18.55
N ALA A 154 12.27 23.19 17.30
CA ALA A 154 11.67 22.61 16.11
C ALA A 154 11.77 21.07 16.11
N TRP A 155 10.62 20.40 15.97
CA TRP A 155 10.51 18.93 15.92
C TRP A 155 11.15 18.24 17.14
N GLU A 156 10.66 18.56 18.33
CA GLU A 156 11.13 17.98 19.60
C GLU A 156 10.69 16.51 19.75
N GLN A 157 11.39 15.62 19.05
CA GLN A 157 11.15 14.17 19.07
C GLN A 157 12.46 13.38 19.14
N GLU A 158 12.39 12.17 19.69
CA GLU A 158 13.48 11.20 19.59
C GLU A 158 13.58 10.66 18.16
N ILE A 159 14.73 10.03 17.84
CA ILE A 159 14.88 9.32 16.56
C ILE A 159 13.95 8.12 16.57
N VAL A 160 13.12 8.03 15.54
CA VAL A 160 12.18 6.93 15.33
C VAL A 160 12.71 6.02 14.24
N GLU A 161 12.95 4.75 14.57
CA GLU A 161 13.16 3.70 13.58
C GLU A 161 11.80 3.16 13.13
N HIS A 162 11.49 3.30 11.84
CA HIS A 162 10.27 2.78 11.26
C HIS A 162 10.46 1.32 10.89
N PRO A 163 9.49 0.44 11.20
CA PRO A 163 9.58 -0.95 10.81
C PRO A 163 9.64 -1.06 9.29
N THR A 164 10.58 -1.86 8.77
CA THR A 164 10.66 -2.15 7.34
C THR A 164 9.34 -2.73 6.86
N ARG A 165 8.61 -1.92 6.09
CA ARG A 165 7.35 -2.30 5.47
C ARG A 165 7.54 -3.55 4.65
N GLN A 166 6.80 -4.58 5.00
CA GLN A 166 6.70 -5.77 4.20
C GLN A 166 5.89 -5.45 2.95
N TRP A 167 6.11 -6.15 1.84
CA TRP A 167 5.42 -5.85 0.58
C TRP A 167 3.88 -5.97 0.66
N TRP A 168 3.35 -6.52 1.75
CA TRP A 168 1.93 -6.67 2.07
C TRP A 168 1.40 -5.63 3.06
N ASP A 169 2.23 -4.74 3.59
CA ASP A 169 1.78 -3.66 4.46
C ASP A 169 1.05 -2.57 3.62
N PRO A 170 0.03 -1.89 4.19
CA PRO A 170 -0.70 -0.82 3.49
C PRO A 170 0.23 0.25 2.96
N ASP A 171 -0.02 0.81 1.78
CA ASP A 171 0.86 1.76 1.10
C ASP A 171 0.29 3.21 1.21
N PRO A 172 0.84 4.07 2.10
CA PRO A 172 0.40 5.43 2.32
C PRO A 172 0.62 6.29 1.09
N ALA A 173 1.56 5.94 0.19
CA ALA A 173 1.78 6.67 -1.05
C ALA A 173 0.69 6.35 -2.07
N ALA A 174 0.29 5.09 -2.18
CA ALA A 174 -0.88 4.71 -2.97
C ALA A 174 -2.16 5.33 -2.41
N ASP A 175 -2.27 5.44 -1.08
CA ASP A 175 -3.36 6.15 -0.42
C ASP A 175 -3.25 7.68 -0.71
N ALA A 176 -2.07 8.31 -0.57
CA ALA A 176 -1.76 9.74 -0.84
C ALA A 176 -1.97 10.17 -2.30
N THR A 177 -1.64 9.31 -3.26
CA THR A 177 -1.81 9.57 -4.70
C THR A 177 -3.30 9.72 -5.07
N ILE A 178 -4.19 9.10 -4.28
CA ILE A 178 -5.64 9.30 -4.42
C ILE A 178 -6.01 10.71 -3.94
N TYR A 179 -5.43 11.22 -2.85
CA TYR A 179 -5.69 12.56 -2.31
C TYR A 179 -5.19 13.69 -3.23
N LEU A 180 -4.04 13.52 -3.89
CA LEU A 180 -3.47 14.52 -4.81
C LEU A 180 -4.24 14.63 -6.15
N ARG A 181 -4.88 13.55 -6.62
CA ARG A 181 -5.49 13.51 -7.96
C ARG A 181 -6.84 14.22 -8.08
N VAL A 182 -7.53 14.50 -6.97
CA VAL A 182 -8.95 14.91 -6.99
C VAL A 182 -9.20 16.33 -6.43
N GLY A 183 -8.17 17.02 -5.94
CA GLY A 183 -8.28 18.40 -5.47
C GLY A 183 -8.97 18.51 -4.10
N TYR A 184 -8.30 19.17 -3.16
CA TYR A 184 -8.66 19.28 -1.74
C TYR A 184 -10.12 19.74 -1.49
N GLU A 185 -10.69 20.55 -2.37
CA GLU A 185 -12.00 21.18 -2.16
C GLU A 185 -13.20 20.39 -2.70
N LYS A 186 -12.99 19.45 -3.65
CA LYS A 186 -14.08 18.60 -4.20
C LYS A 186 -14.10 17.18 -3.62
N MET A 187 -13.05 16.76 -2.92
CA MET A 187 -12.96 15.45 -2.28
C MET A 187 -13.71 15.29 -0.96
N ALA A 188 -14.04 16.37 -0.25
CA ALA A 188 -14.42 16.24 1.17
C ALA A 188 -15.60 15.29 1.44
N GLU A 189 -16.56 15.17 0.52
CA GLU A 189 -17.70 14.26 0.69
C GLU A 189 -17.58 13.00 -0.19
N ALA A 190 -17.32 13.12 -1.49
CA ALA A 190 -17.33 11.96 -2.39
C ALA A 190 -16.22 10.94 -2.09
N ALA A 191 -14.99 11.41 -1.82
CA ALA A 191 -13.88 10.53 -1.48
C ALA A 191 -14.04 9.93 -0.08
N LYS A 192 -14.67 10.68 0.85
CA LYS A 192 -15.03 10.19 2.18
C LYS A 192 -16.08 9.10 2.10
N GLN A 193 -17.14 9.28 1.31
CA GLN A 193 -18.16 8.26 1.06
C GLN A 193 -17.57 7.03 0.37
N GLU A 194 -16.64 7.23 -0.57
CA GLU A 194 -15.92 6.12 -1.21
C GLU A 194 -15.01 5.39 -0.23
N ALA A 195 -14.25 6.09 0.62
CA ALA A 195 -13.44 5.48 1.66
C ALA A 195 -14.29 4.69 2.68
N ILE A 196 -15.42 5.23 3.13
CA ILE A 196 -16.37 4.55 4.01
C ILE A 196 -16.86 3.25 3.35
N ARG A 197 -17.28 3.33 2.08
CA ARG A 197 -17.76 2.18 1.31
C ARG A 197 -16.70 1.08 1.18
N TRP A 198 -15.42 1.46 1.15
CA TRP A 198 -14.29 0.56 0.91
C TRP A 198 -13.48 0.22 2.17
N GLY A 199 -14.06 0.37 3.36
CA GLY A 199 -13.45 -0.08 4.61
C GLY A 199 -12.43 0.89 5.22
N GLY A 200 -12.64 2.19 5.07
CA GLY A 200 -11.84 3.26 5.69
C GLY A 200 -10.78 3.88 4.78
N ARG A 201 -10.60 3.39 3.55
CA ARG A 201 -9.74 4.01 2.54
C ARG A 201 -10.25 3.79 1.12
N PRO A 202 -10.00 4.71 0.18
CA PRO A 202 -10.39 4.52 -1.22
C PRO A 202 -9.78 3.24 -1.84
N PRO A 203 -10.42 2.66 -2.87
CA PRO A 203 -9.89 1.47 -3.54
C PRO A 203 -8.67 1.81 -4.41
N SER A 204 -7.71 0.89 -4.49
CA SER A 204 -6.71 0.94 -5.58
C SER A 204 -7.38 0.73 -6.94
N GLU A 205 -6.74 1.13 -8.04
CA GLU A 205 -7.31 0.95 -9.39
C GLU A 205 -7.66 -0.51 -9.72
N LYS A 206 -6.88 -1.48 -9.21
CA LYS A 206 -7.20 -2.90 -9.38
C LYS A 206 -8.46 -3.30 -8.60
N LEU A 207 -8.60 -2.78 -7.39
CA LEU A 207 -9.70 -3.08 -6.51
C LEU A 207 -11.00 -2.39 -7.00
N SER A 208 -10.91 -1.17 -7.54
CA SER A 208 -12.06 -0.44 -8.07
C SER A 208 -12.70 -1.10 -9.29
N ARG A 209 -11.93 -1.89 -10.05
CA ARG A 209 -12.43 -2.74 -11.16
C ARG A 209 -13.15 -4.01 -10.67
N CYS A 210 -13.10 -4.31 -9.37
CA CYS A 210 -13.69 -5.49 -8.75
C CYS A 210 -14.86 -5.10 -7.84
N PRO A 211 -16.08 -4.89 -8.38
CA PRO A 211 -17.22 -4.42 -7.58
C PRO A 211 -17.59 -5.37 -6.43
N HIS A 212 -17.39 -6.69 -6.60
CA HIS A 212 -17.65 -7.71 -5.58
C HIS A 212 -16.66 -7.67 -4.40
N ALA A 213 -15.58 -6.88 -4.49
CA ALA A 213 -14.63 -6.73 -3.41
C ALA A 213 -15.13 -5.79 -2.29
N ILE A 214 -16.16 -4.98 -2.55
CA ILE A 214 -16.65 -3.94 -1.63
C ILE A 214 -17.06 -4.54 -0.29
N ASP A 215 -17.88 -5.60 -0.30
CA ASP A 215 -18.39 -6.21 0.95
C ASP A 215 -17.26 -6.80 1.80
N LEU A 216 -16.27 -7.44 1.17
CA LEU A 216 -15.10 -7.98 1.86
C LEU A 216 -14.20 -6.85 2.37
N ALA A 217 -13.99 -5.81 1.57
CA ALA A 217 -13.17 -4.66 1.94
C ALA A 217 -13.79 -3.87 3.11
N GLY A 218 -15.12 -3.75 3.15
CA GLY A 218 -15.84 -3.10 4.25
C GLY A 218 -15.64 -3.80 5.60
N VAL A 219 -15.43 -5.13 5.60
CA VAL A 219 -15.20 -5.91 6.83
C VAL A 219 -13.71 -6.06 7.14
N ASP A 220 -12.88 -6.33 6.13
CA ASP A 220 -11.43 -6.55 6.25
C ASP A 220 -10.69 -5.99 5.05
N ARG A 221 -10.40 -4.69 5.12
CA ARG A 221 -9.74 -3.98 4.01
C ARG A 221 -8.33 -4.49 3.73
N ALA A 222 -7.57 -4.86 4.77
CA ALA A 222 -6.21 -5.39 4.60
C ALA A 222 -6.22 -6.70 3.79
N LEU A 223 -7.20 -7.57 4.04
CA LEU A 223 -7.36 -8.81 3.28
C LEU A 223 -7.74 -8.55 1.82
N ALA A 224 -8.65 -7.61 1.56
CA ALA A 224 -9.03 -7.22 0.19
C ALA A 224 -7.80 -6.75 -0.61
N ASP A 225 -6.97 -5.88 -0.03
CA ASP A 225 -5.75 -5.43 -0.70
C ASP A 225 -4.71 -6.55 -0.88
N ALA A 226 -4.58 -7.44 0.10
CA ALA A 226 -3.69 -8.60 -0.01
C ALA A 226 -4.10 -9.54 -1.15
N ILE A 227 -5.40 -9.71 -1.40
CA ILE A 227 -5.93 -10.47 -2.55
C ILE A 227 -5.65 -9.71 -3.86
N ALA A 228 -5.90 -8.40 -3.93
CA ALA A 228 -5.64 -7.58 -5.12
C ALA A 228 -4.17 -7.58 -5.57
N ARG A 229 -3.24 -7.85 -4.65
CA ARG A 229 -1.80 -7.95 -4.94
C ARG A 229 -1.31 -9.38 -5.17
N ALA A 230 -2.17 -10.40 -4.99
CA ALA A 230 -1.80 -11.79 -5.22
C ALA A 230 -1.58 -12.10 -6.71
N ARG A 231 -0.66 -13.02 -7.01
CA ARG A 231 -0.42 -13.50 -8.38
C ARG A 231 -1.45 -14.57 -8.77
N GLU A 232 -1.66 -14.73 -10.08
CA GLU A 232 -2.63 -15.66 -10.66
C GLU A 232 -2.65 -17.07 -10.04
N PRO A 233 -1.52 -17.75 -9.77
CA PRO A 233 -1.56 -19.08 -9.16
C PRO A 233 -2.21 -19.10 -7.78
N LYS A 234 -2.01 -18.04 -6.98
CA LYS A 234 -2.63 -17.91 -5.66
C LYS A 234 -4.11 -17.52 -5.78
N LEU A 235 -4.44 -16.62 -6.70
CA LEU A 235 -5.82 -16.25 -7.01
C LEU A 235 -6.65 -17.47 -7.40
N ARG A 236 -6.14 -18.29 -8.33
CA ARG A 236 -6.78 -19.56 -8.74
C ARG A 236 -7.09 -20.47 -7.56
N ARG A 237 -6.13 -20.67 -6.65
CA ARG A 237 -6.34 -21.50 -5.46
C ARG A 237 -7.41 -20.92 -4.52
N ILE A 238 -7.43 -19.60 -4.34
CA ILE A 238 -8.47 -18.93 -3.55
C ILE A 238 -9.84 -19.11 -4.20
N THR A 239 -9.94 -18.93 -5.52
CA THR A 239 -11.18 -19.11 -6.27
C THR A 239 -11.73 -20.53 -6.13
N VAL A 240 -10.89 -21.54 -6.38
CA VAL A 240 -11.29 -22.96 -6.25
C VAL A 240 -11.73 -23.28 -4.82
N TRP A 241 -10.98 -22.82 -3.82
CA TRP A 241 -11.35 -22.96 -2.42
C TRP A 241 -12.71 -22.32 -2.11
N ALA A 242 -12.98 -21.12 -2.63
CA ALA A 242 -14.26 -20.43 -2.44
C ALA A 242 -15.42 -21.20 -3.08
N VAL A 243 -15.21 -21.79 -4.26
CA VAL A 243 -16.22 -22.61 -4.95
C VAL A 243 -16.51 -23.88 -4.16
N ARG A 244 -15.49 -24.65 -3.78
CA ARG A 244 -15.69 -25.86 -2.95
C ARG A 244 -16.41 -25.51 -1.65
N ARG A 245 -16.03 -24.40 -1.02
CA ARG A 245 -16.71 -23.91 0.18
C ARG A 245 -18.20 -23.64 -0.07
N ALA A 246 -18.55 -22.95 -1.15
CA ALA A 246 -19.95 -22.67 -1.49
C ALA A 246 -20.78 -23.96 -1.64
N PHE A 247 -20.27 -24.95 -2.40
CA PHE A 247 -20.94 -26.24 -2.57
C PHE A 247 -21.06 -27.04 -1.26
N THR A 248 -20.06 -26.92 -0.39
CA THR A 248 -20.07 -27.57 0.93
C THR A 248 -21.13 -26.95 1.83
N ILE A 249 -21.22 -25.61 1.90
CA ILE A 249 -22.25 -24.90 2.68
C ILE A 249 -23.65 -25.22 2.15
N ALA A 250 -23.80 -25.31 0.82
CA ALA A 250 -25.05 -25.70 0.19
C ALA A 250 -25.43 -27.19 0.39
N GLY A 251 -24.55 -28.01 0.98
CA GLY A 251 -24.80 -29.42 1.26
C GLY A 251 -24.83 -30.31 0.02
N ILE A 252 -24.21 -29.87 -1.09
CA ILE A 252 -24.24 -30.56 -2.39
C ILE A 252 -22.84 -30.95 -2.90
N ALA A 253 -21.77 -30.68 -2.13
CA ALA A 253 -20.40 -30.98 -2.57
C ALA A 253 -20.16 -32.48 -2.84
N ASP A 254 -20.79 -33.37 -2.07
CA ASP A 254 -20.55 -34.82 -2.11
C ASP A 254 -21.45 -35.57 -3.12
N ARG A 255 -22.19 -34.86 -3.98
CA ARG A 255 -23.04 -35.50 -4.99
C ARG A 255 -22.17 -36.16 -6.06
N ASP A 256 -22.55 -37.35 -6.51
CA ASP A 256 -21.75 -38.19 -7.43
C ASP A 256 -21.35 -37.48 -8.74
N TRP A 257 -22.17 -36.53 -9.20
CA TRP A 257 -21.91 -35.77 -10.43
C TRP A 257 -21.22 -34.41 -10.18
N ILE A 258 -21.23 -33.91 -8.93
CA ILE A 258 -20.61 -32.64 -8.51
C ILE A 258 -19.18 -32.86 -8.00
N ALA A 259 -18.99 -33.87 -7.15
CA ALA A 259 -17.71 -34.14 -6.51
C ALA A 259 -16.56 -34.29 -7.53
N PRO A 260 -16.72 -35.03 -8.66
CA PRO A 260 -15.65 -35.14 -9.66
C PRO A 260 -15.26 -33.79 -10.29
N ALA A 261 -16.20 -32.86 -10.43
CA ALA A 261 -15.92 -31.54 -10.98
C ALA A 261 -15.16 -30.66 -9.97
N LEU A 262 -15.49 -30.73 -8.69
CA LEU A 262 -14.76 -30.04 -7.63
C LEU A 262 -13.34 -30.61 -7.47
N ASP A 263 -13.18 -31.93 -7.57
CA ASP A 263 -11.88 -32.58 -7.50
C ASP A 263 -11.00 -32.20 -8.70
N ALA A 264 -11.58 -32.15 -9.91
CA ALA A 264 -10.89 -31.65 -11.09
C ALA A 264 -10.42 -30.18 -10.94
N LEU A 265 -11.20 -29.33 -10.26
CA LEU A 265 -10.81 -27.96 -9.96
C LEU A 265 -9.63 -27.90 -8.99
N ASP A 266 -9.62 -28.73 -7.95
CA ASP A 266 -8.52 -28.81 -6.98
C ASP A 266 -7.23 -29.31 -7.61
N ASP A 267 -7.32 -30.26 -8.54
CA ASP A 267 -6.20 -30.76 -9.34
C ASP A 267 -5.68 -29.71 -10.36
N GLY A 268 -6.38 -28.59 -10.50
CA GLY A 268 -6.00 -27.48 -11.37
C GLY A 268 -6.39 -27.66 -12.83
N ASN A 269 -7.29 -28.60 -13.14
CA ASN A 269 -7.77 -28.83 -14.49
C ASN A 269 -8.53 -27.60 -15.01
N ARG A 270 -8.30 -27.25 -16.28
CA ARG A 270 -8.97 -26.12 -16.94
C ARG A 270 -10.30 -26.49 -17.59
N THR A 271 -10.51 -27.79 -17.83
CA THR A 271 -11.70 -28.35 -18.44
C THR A 271 -12.40 -29.20 -17.39
N LEU A 272 -13.64 -28.83 -17.07
CA LEU A 272 -14.46 -29.57 -16.12
C LEU A 272 -15.30 -30.62 -16.84
N PRO A 273 -15.62 -31.74 -16.19
CA PRO A 273 -16.55 -32.71 -16.75
C PRO A 273 -17.94 -32.07 -16.93
N PRO A 274 -18.74 -32.53 -17.91
CA PRO A 274 -20.15 -32.15 -18.00
C PRO A 274 -20.87 -32.43 -16.67
N PRO A 275 -21.82 -31.58 -16.24
CA PRO A 275 -22.39 -30.45 -16.97
C PRO A 275 -21.68 -29.09 -16.70
N PHE A 276 -20.46 -29.09 -16.14
CA PHE A 276 -19.75 -27.87 -15.72
C PHE A 276 -18.92 -27.21 -16.83
N GLY A 277 -19.17 -27.58 -18.09
CA GLY A 277 -18.48 -27.03 -19.27
C GLY A 277 -18.72 -25.53 -19.45
N ARG A 278 -17.74 -24.82 -20.01
CA ARG A 278 -17.78 -23.36 -20.24
C ARG A 278 -18.94 -22.93 -21.17
N ASP A 279 -19.29 -23.75 -22.15
CA ASP A 279 -20.23 -23.39 -23.22
C ASP A 279 -21.65 -23.96 -22.98
N GLU A 280 -21.91 -24.53 -21.80
CA GLU A 280 -23.14 -25.29 -21.52
C GLU A 280 -23.88 -24.84 -20.25
N PRO A 281 -24.12 -23.53 -20.02
CA PRO A 281 -24.77 -23.05 -18.79
C PRO A 281 -26.19 -23.57 -18.60
N GLU A 282 -26.91 -23.84 -19.69
CA GLU A 282 -28.26 -24.41 -19.67
C GLU A 282 -28.26 -25.86 -19.21
N GLN A 283 -27.21 -26.63 -19.54
CA GLN A 283 -27.10 -28.03 -19.12
C GLN A 283 -26.82 -28.13 -17.61
N LEU A 284 -26.01 -27.22 -17.06
CA LEU A 284 -25.80 -27.15 -15.61
C LEU A 284 -27.10 -26.87 -14.87
N TRP A 285 -27.89 -25.90 -15.33
CA TRP A 285 -29.18 -25.60 -14.72
C TRP A 285 -30.16 -26.77 -14.84
N GLN A 286 -30.22 -27.42 -16.01
CA GLN A 286 -31.07 -28.60 -16.20
C GLN A 286 -30.67 -29.73 -15.25
N ALA A 287 -29.37 -30.02 -15.08
CA ALA A 287 -28.89 -31.03 -14.14
C ALA A 287 -29.27 -30.72 -12.68
N PHE A 288 -29.26 -29.44 -12.29
CA PHE A 288 -29.75 -29.01 -10.97
C PHE A 288 -31.26 -29.23 -10.81
N GLN A 289 -32.06 -29.04 -11.87
CA GLN A 289 -33.51 -29.26 -11.85
C GLN A 289 -33.88 -30.75 -11.86
N ASP A 290 -33.10 -31.56 -12.56
CA ASP A 290 -33.32 -33.00 -12.70
C ASP A 290 -32.93 -33.79 -11.44
N ASP A 291 -32.10 -33.23 -10.56
CA ASP A 291 -31.73 -33.82 -9.27
C ASP A 291 -32.75 -33.44 -8.18
N PRO A 292 -33.67 -34.35 -7.79
CA PRO A 292 -34.72 -34.04 -6.82
C PRO A 292 -34.18 -33.81 -5.40
N THR A 293 -32.90 -34.07 -5.15
CA THR A 293 -32.24 -33.86 -3.85
C THR A 293 -31.69 -32.45 -3.69
N ILE A 294 -31.75 -31.63 -4.75
CA ILE A 294 -31.30 -30.25 -4.76
C ILE A 294 -32.52 -29.33 -4.75
N ASP A 295 -32.63 -28.49 -3.73
CA ASP A 295 -33.66 -27.47 -3.70
C ASP A 295 -33.30 -26.32 -4.67
N THR A 296 -34.04 -26.25 -5.77
CA THR A 296 -33.95 -25.21 -6.80
C THR A 296 -35.11 -24.21 -6.72
N THR A 297 -35.96 -24.31 -5.71
CA THR A 297 -37.17 -23.50 -5.57
C THR A 297 -36.81 -22.07 -5.21
N ILE A 298 -37.01 -21.12 -6.14
CA ILE A 298 -36.78 -19.69 -5.87
C ILE A 298 -38.07 -19.09 -5.28
N PRO A 299 -38.09 -18.69 -4.01
CA PRO A 299 -39.27 -18.07 -3.41
C PRO A 299 -39.54 -16.70 -4.02
N GLU A 300 -40.83 -16.35 -4.19
CA GLU A 300 -41.26 -15.07 -4.80
C GLU A 300 -40.77 -13.85 -4.00
N ASN A 301 -40.64 -13.99 -2.68
CA ASN A 301 -40.13 -12.96 -1.77
C ASN A 301 -39.11 -13.57 -0.79
N GLY A 302 -37.89 -13.83 -1.27
CA GLY A 302 -36.80 -14.34 -0.45
C GLY A 302 -35.50 -14.53 -1.23
N PRO A 303 -34.37 -14.76 -0.54
CA PRO A 303 -33.12 -15.11 -1.22
C PRO A 303 -33.27 -16.47 -1.92
N ALA A 304 -32.57 -16.64 -3.04
CA ALA A 304 -32.44 -17.95 -3.68
C ALA A 304 -31.85 -18.98 -2.69
N PRO A 305 -32.23 -20.26 -2.78
CA PRO A 305 -31.68 -21.28 -1.89
C PRO A 305 -30.18 -21.48 -2.13
N ALA A 306 -29.47 -21.94 -1.10
CA ALA A 306 -28.02 -22.08 -1.10
C ALA A 306 -27.45 -22.85 -2.32
N PRO A 307 -28.07 -23.95 -2.80
CA PRO A 307 -27.61 -24.64 -4.02
C PRO A 307 -27.65 -23.77 -5.28
N VAL A 308 -28.72 -22.98 -5.47
CA VAL A 308 -28.85 -22.08 -6.61
C VAL A 308 -27.80 -20.97 -6.56
N ILE A 309 -27.49 -20.45 -5.36
CA ILE A 309 -26.41 -19.47 -5.18
C ILE A 309 -25.06 -20.11 -5.49
N ALA A 310 -24.78 -21.31 -4.96
CA ALA A 310 -23.52 -22.02 -5.15
C ALA A 310 -23.23 -22.33 -6.63
N MET A 311 -24.27 -22.65 -7.42
CA MET A 311 -24.13 -22.89 -8.86
C MET A 311 -23.45 -21.73 -9.60
N TYR A 312 -23.74 -20.47 -9.22
CA TYR A 312 -23.10 -19.32 -9.84
C TYR A 312 -21.58 -19.29 -9.63
N ALA A 313 -21.06 -19.88 -8.54
CA ALA A 313 -19.62 -19.91 -8.27
C ALA A 313 -18.84 -20.68 -9.34
N VAL A 314 -19.39 -21.78 -9.88
CA VAL A 314 -18.71 -22.55 -10.93
C VAL A 314 -18.79 -21.85 -12.28
N ARG A 315 -19.91 -21.20 -12.59
CA ARG A 315 -20.02 -20.34 -13.79
C ARG A 315 -18.92 -19.28 -13.78
N ASP A 316 -18.74 -18.65 -12.62
CA ASP A 316 -17.78 -17.56 -12.44
C ASP A 316 -16.33 -18.05 -12.54
N VAL A 317 -16.04 -19.31 -12.18
CA VAL A 317 -14.73 -19.96 -12.39
C VAL A 317 -14.44 -20.23 -13.86
N SER A 318 -15.40 -20.79 -14.60
CA SER A 318 -15.24 -21.11 -16.02
C SER A 318 -15.06 -19.86 -16.89
N GLU A 319 -15.67 -18.74 -16.50
CA GLU A 319 -15.46 -17.42 -17.12
C GLU A 319 -14.17 -16.72 -16.64
N SER A 320 -13.85 -16.79 -15.34
CA SER A 320 -12.71 -16.08 -14.73
C SER A 320 -11.36 -16.57 -15.21
N PHE A 321 -11.21 -17.88 -15.49
CA PHE A 321 -9.96 -18.43 -16.00
C PHE A 321 -9.63 -18.01 -17.43
N ALA A 322 -10.56 -17.39 -18.16
CA ALA A 322 -10.36 -16.95 -19.53
C ALA A 322 -10.07 -15.44 -19.66
N PHE A 323 -10.40 -14.59 -18.67
CA PHE A 323 -10.37 -13.13 -18.83
C PHE A 323 -9.73 -12.33 -17.69
N ASP A 324 -10.16 -12.53 -16.43
CA ASP A 324 -9.65 -11.77 -15.27
C ASP A 324 -9.69 -12.63 -13.99
N PRO A 325 -8.53 -13.19 -13.57
CA PRO A 325 -8.44 -14.02 -12.37
C PRO A 325 -8.78 -13.27 -11.07
N LEU A 326 -8.49 -11.97 -10.99
CA LEU A 326 -8.72 -11.19 -9.77
C LEU A 326 -10.21 -10.95 -9.57
N ARG A 327 -10.88 -10.51 -10.63
CA ARG A 327 -12.33 -10.25 -10.59
C ARG A 327 -13.12 -11.50 -10.21
N GLY A 328 -12.79 -12.65 -10.80
CA GLY A 328 -13.50 -13.90 -10.47
C GLY A 328 -13.15 -14.47 -9.11
N THR A 329 -11.97 -14.16 -8.55
CA THR A 329 -11.65 -14.46 -7.15
C THR A 329 -12.63 -13.76 -6.22
N PHE A 330 -12.80 -12.44 -6.36
CA PHE A 330 -13.74 -11.68 -5.52
C PHE A 330 -15.19 -12.08 -5.75
N GLN A 331 -15.56 -12.38 -6.99
CA GLN A 331 -16.89 -12.86 -7.30
C GLN A 331 -17.18 -14.21 -6.63
N SER A 332 -16.26 -15.17 -6.71
CA SER A 332 -16.40 -16.48 -6.06
C SER A 332 -16.46 -16.38 -4.54
N LEU A 333 -15.68 -15.46 -3.94
CA LEU A 333 -15.73 -15.18 -2.50
C LEU A 333 -17.07 -14.58 -2.07
N GLN A 334 -17.61 -13.62 -2.84
CA GLN A 334 -18.94 -13.08 -2.58
C GLN A 334 -20.01 -14.17 -2.69
N THR A 335 -19.94 -15.02 -3.73
CA THR A 335 -20.88 -16.13 -3.88
C THR A 335 -20.82 -17.08 -2.69
N ALA A 336 -19.62 -17.47 -2.25
CA ALA A 336 -19.43 -18.30 -1.06
C ALA A 336 -20.00 -17.66 0.22
N ALA A 337 -19.82 -16.34 0.41
CA ALA A 337 -20.43 -15.62 1.53
C ALA A 337 -21.97 -15.64 1.43
N ARG A 338 -22.53 -15.39 0.26
CA ARG A 338 -23.99 -15.36 0.03
C ARG A 338 -24.63 -16.73 0.23
N THR A 339 -23.94 -17.81 -0.12
CA THR A 339 -24.40 -19.18 0.16
C THR A 339 -24.54 -19.42 1.67
N ASP A 340 -23.71 -18.79 2.50
CA ASP A 340 -23.79 -18.80 3.98
C ASP A 340 -24.60 -17.60 4.53
N GLY A 341 -25.63 -17.16 3.81
CA GLY A 341 -26.49 -16.06 4.26
C GLY A 341 -25.79 -14.70 4.41
N GLY A 342 -24.65 -14.49 3.75
CA GLY A 342 -23.86 -13.26 3.84
C GLY A 342 -22.84 -13.25 4.98
N ASN A 343 -22.45 -14.41 5.51
CA ASN A 343 -21.51 -14.51 6.64
C ASN A 343 -20.04 -14.25 6.24
N TYR A 344 -19.73 -12.98 5.99
CA TYR A 344 -18.36 -12.53 5.69
C TYR A 344 -17.39 -12.78 6.84
N ILE A 345 -17.84 -12.80 8.09
CA ILE A 345 -16.96 -13.00 9.25
C ILE A 345 -16.34 -14.40 9.23
N ALA A 346 -17.15 -15.45 9.06
CA ALA A 346 -16.65 -16.82 8.99
C ALA A 346 -15.79 -17.05 7.74
N LEU A 347 -16.21 -16.50 6.59
CA LEU A 347 -15.44 -16.55 5.36
C LEU A 347 -14.04 -15.93 5.55
N ILE A 348 -13.97 -14.70 6.08
CA ILE A 348 -12.72 -13.95 6.28
C ILE A 348 -11.79 -14.70 7.23
N ARG A 349 -12.31 -15.19 8.36
CA ARG A 349 -11.51 -15.95 9.33
C ARG A 349 -10.84 -17.17 8.67
N ASP A 350 -11.62 -17.95 7.93
CA ASP A 350 -11.14 -19.19 7.33
C ASP A 350 -10.19 -18.88 6.15
N LEU A 351 -10.50 -17.86 5.35
CA LEU A 351 -9.65 -17.40 4.24
C LEU A 351 -8.29 -16.88 4.73
N ARG A 352 -8.27 -16.14 5.84
CA ARG A 352 -7.03 -15.68 6.48
C ARG A 352 -6.20 -16.85 6.96
N LYS A 353 -6.81 -17.81 7.66
CA LYS A 353 -6.11 -18.99 8.17
C LYS A 353 -5.45 -19.78 7.03
N GLU A 354 -6.16 -19.96 5.93
CA GLU A 354 -5.72 -20.80 4.81
C GLU A 354 -4.68 -20.10 3.92
N PHE A 355 -4.89 -18.84 3.54
CA PHE A 355 -4.08 -18.18 2.51
C PHE A 355 -3.26 -17.00 3.01
N PHE A 356 -3.59 -16.42 4.17
CA PHE A 356 -2.96 -15.21 4.70
C PHE A 356 -2.70 -15.28 6.22
N PRO A 357 -2.12 -16.37 6.77
CA PRO A 357 -2.04 -16.59 8.21
C PRO A 357 -1.13 -15.59 8.95
N LYS A 358 -0.26 -14.89 8.21
CA LYS A 358 0.67 -13.88 8.72
C LYS A 358 0.17 -12.44 8.55
N LEU A 359 -0.98 -12.24 7.92
CA LEU A 359 -1.55 -10.90 7.77
C LEU A 359 -1.97 -10.40 9.16
N MET A 360 -1.59 -9.18 9.53
CA MET A 360 -1.93 -8.61 10.85
C MET A 360 -3.46 -8.48 10.99
N PRO A 361 -4.04 -8.80 12.16
CA PRO A 361 -5.49 -8.75 12.33
C PRO A 361 -6.03 -7.32 12.18
N ALA A 362 -7.26 -7.21 11.68
CA ALA A 362 -7.88 -5.95 11.23
C ALA A 362 -8.02 -4.88 12.34
N ASP A 363 -7.99 -5.31 13.60
CA ASP A 363 -8.05 -4.49 14.81
C ASP A 363 -6.72 -3.80 15.17
N ARG A 364 -5.60 -4.21 14.56
CA ARG A 364 -4.27 -3.62 14.77
C ARG A 364 -3.80 -2.73 13.63
N TYR A 365 -4.59 -2.61 12.56
CA TYR A 365 -4.36 -1.56 11.58
C TYR A 365 -4.97 -0.28 12.12
N GLU A 366 -4.15 0.75 12.31
CA GLU A 366 -4.62 2.09 12.65
C GLU A 366 -5.72 2.47 11.65
N ARG A 367 -6.95 2.60 12.17
CA ARG A 367 -8.05 3.18 11.43
C ARG A 367 -7.77 4.67 11.39
N TRP A 368 -7.16 5.12 10.30
CA TRP A 368 -7.11 6.52 9.95
C TRP A 368 -8.55 6.94 9.63
N ILE A 369 -9.23 7.51 10.63
CA ILE A 369 -10.49 8.25 10.43
C ILE A 369 -10.11 9.65 10.00
#